data_AF-A0A3P1CL84-F1
#
_entry.id   AF-A0A3P1CL84-F1
#
_cell.length_a   1.000
_cell.length_b   1.000
_cell.length_c   1.000
_cell.angle_alpha   90.00
_cell.angle_beta   90.00
_cell.angle_gamma   90.00
#
_symmetry.space_group_name_H-M   'P 1'
#
loop_
_entity.id
_entity.type
_entity.pdbx_description
1 polymer ?
#
loop_
_entity_poly.entity_id
_entity_poly.type
_entity_poly.pdbx_seq_one_letter_code
_entity_poly.pdbx_strand_id
1 'polypeptide(L)'
;MRTNQFTVAEIRSIAKGVRPAFRKALQEWGNALDESDDSAYVLFCKPTTKAVHFNISFAKGNSDAAREMDAYCEQNRLEVIGYFSQFEISEMDDVDVADKIIDQLY
;
A
#
# COMPACT_ATOMS: atom_id res chain seq x y z
N MET A 1 -16.91 -3.14 7.77
CA MET A 1 -17.13 -1.75 8.18
C MET A 1 -16.12 -0.90 7.42
N ARG A 2 -16.56 -0.10 6.44
CA ARG A 2 -15.68 0.84 5.71
C ARG A 2 -15.29 1.97 6.66
N THR A 3 -14.01 2.14 6.94
CA THR A 3 -13.52 3.13 7.90
C THR A 3 -13.51 4.52 7.25
N ASN A 4 -14.29 5.45 7.81
CA ASN A 4 -14.19 6.90 7.59
C ASN A 4 -12.87 7.48 8.18
N GLN A 5 -11.75 6.75 8.11
CA GLN A 5 -10.51 7.11 8.82
C GLN A 5 -9.59 8.05 8.04
N PHE A 6 -9.78 8.18 6.73
CA PHE A 6 -8.98 9.05 5.88
C PHE A 6 -9.89 9.95 5.06
N THR A 7 -9.68 11.25 5.17
CA THR A 7 -10.29 12.25 4.30
C THR A 7 -9.57 12.30 2.95
N VAL A 8 -10.25 12.78 1.92
CA VAL A 8 -9.64 13.00 0.58
C VAL A 8 -8.38 13.88 0.66
N ALA A 9 -8.37 14.89 1.53
CA ALA A 9 -7.21 15.74 1.74
C ALA A 9 -6.01 14.97 2.33
N GLU A 10 -6.25 14.08 3.30
CA GLU A 10 -5.22 13.21 3.86
C GLU A 10 -4.70 12.23 2.81
N ILE A 11 -5.57 11.64 1.99
CA ILE A 11 -5.18 10.71 0.93
C ILE A 11 -4.26 11.38 -0.09
N ARG A 12 -4.58 12.61 -0.52
CA ARG A 12 -3.71 13.39 -1.41
C ARG A 12 -2.34 13.67 -0.82
N SER A 13 -2.25 13.84 0.50
CA SER A 13 -0.96 13.99 1.19
C SER A 13 -0.22 12.65 1.27
N ILE A 14 -0.93 11.56 1.50
CA ILE A 14 -0.39 10.20 1.58
C ILE A 14 0.21 9.79 0.23
N ALA A 15 -0.45 10.09 -0.89
CA ALA A 15 -0.03 9.70 -2.23
C ALA A 15 1.42 10.10 -2.54
N LYS A 16 1.83 11.30 -2.11
CA LYS A 16 3.22 11.80 -2.26
C LYS A 16 4.28 10.93 -1.59
N GLY A 17 3.88 10.17 -0.56
CA GLY A 17 4.73 9.26 0.18
C GLY A 17 4.80 7.84 -0.40
N VAL A 18 3.93 7.49 -1.34
CA VAL A 18 3.78 6.12 -1.86
C VAL A 18 5.02 5.69 -2.63
N ARG A 19 5.42 6.43 -3.66
CA ARG A 19 6.59 6.07 -4.48
C ARG A 19 7.91 6.03 -3.67
N PRO A 20 8.22 7.00 -2.79
CA PRO A 20 9.36 6.90 -1.89
C PRO A 20 9.30 5.68 -0.96
N ALA A 21 8.13 5.38 -0.39
CA ALA A 21 7.96 4.24 0.50
C ALA A 21 8.15 2.90 -0.22
N PHE A 22 7.70 2.81 -1.48
CA PHE A 22 7.89 1.61 -2.30
C PHE A 22 9.37 1.37 -2.62
N ARG A 23 10.10 2.41 -3.05
CA ARG A 23 11.55 2.32 -3.30
C ARG A 23 12.30 1.86 -2.05
N LYS A 24 11.92 2.40 -0.88
CA LYS A 24 12.50 1.98 0.40
C LYS A 24 12.21 0.51 0.69
N ALA A 25 10.98 0.03 0.45
CA ALA A 25 10.64 -1.36 0.66
C ALA A 25 11.44 -2.31 -0.24
N LEU A 26 11.65 -1.96 -1.52
CA LEU A 26 12.52 -2.73 -2.40
C LEU A 26 13.98 -2.77 -1.90
N GLN A 27 14.49 -1.65 -1.39
CA GLN A 27 15.85 -1.63 -0.82
C GLN A 27 16.00 -2.47 0.45
N GLU A 28 14.97 -2.47 1.32
CA GLU A 28 15.00 -3.18 2.60
C GLU A 28 14.74 -4.68 2.46
N TRP A 29 13.87 -5.08 1.53
CA TRP A 29 13.35 -6.45 1.45
C TRP A 29 13.83 -7.21 0.21
N GLY A 30 14.48 -6.54 -0.76
CA GLY A 30 15.09 -7.17 -1.93
C GLY A 30 14.30 -6.99 -3.22
N ASN A 31 14.30 -8.03 -4.06
CA ASN A 31 13.77 -7.91 -5.41
C ASN A 31 12.25 -7.78 -5.43
N ALA A 32 11.77 -7.04 -6.42
CA ALA A 32 10.37 -6.99 -6.72
C ALA A 32 9.80 -8.39 -7.06
N LEU A 33 8.48 -8.51 -6.96
CA LEU A 33 7.74 -9.63 -7.51
C LEU A 33 7.97 -9.61 -9.02
N ASP A 34 8.02 -10.79 -9.63
CA ASP A 34 8.22 -10.91 -11.08
C ASP A 34 7.14 -10.08 -11.80
N GLU A 35 7.53 -9.26 -12.79
CA GLU A 35 6.60 -8.41 -13.55
C GLU A 35 5.56 -9.22 -14.34
N SER A 36 5.79 -10.53 -14.50
CA SER A 36 4.84 -11.46 -15.10
C SER A 36 3.72 -11.91 -14.14
N ASP A 37 3.85 -11.61 -12.85
CA ASP A 37 2.87 -11.95 -11.83
C ASP A 37 1.89 -10.77 -11.69
N ASP A 38 0.58 -11.00 -11.87
CA ASP A 38 -0.52 -10.03 -11.61
C ASP A 38 -0.63 -9.63 -10.11
N SER A 39 0.45 -9.84 -9.35
CA SER A 39 0.57 -9.59 -7.94
C SER A 39 0.62 -8.10 -7.65
N ALA A 40 -0.30 -7.65 -6.80
CA ALA A 40 -0.30 -6.29 -6.28
C ALA A 40 0.38 -6.24 -4.91
N TYR A 41 1.20 -5.21 -4.71
CA TYR A 41 1.75 -4.82 -3.43
C TYR A 41 0.72 -4.12 -2.57
N VAL A 42 0.74 -4.43 -1.28
CA VAL A 42 -0.16 -3.84 -0.30
C VAL A 42 0.44 -2.54 0.25
N LEU A 43 -0.33 -1.46 0.12
CA LEU A 43 -0.02 -0.16 0.71
C LEU A 43 -0.59 -0.10 2.13
N PHE A 44 0.30 -0.09 3.11
CA PHE A 44 -0.05 0.05 4.52
C PHE A 44 0.11 1.50 4.96
N CYS A 45 -0.79 1.98 5.82
CA CYS A 45 -0.74 3.30 6.41
C CYS A 45 -0.87 3.22 7.93
N LYS A 46 -0.08 4.02 8.65
CA LYS A 46 -0.29 4.27 10.09
C LYS A 46 -1.36 5.36 10.25
N PRO A 47 -2.55 5.08 10.81
CA PRO A 47 -3.62 6.08 10.90
C PRO A 47 -3.25 7.33 11.69
N THR A 48 -2.35 7.20 12.67
CA THR A 48 -1.93 8.30 13.56
C THR A 48 -0.92 9.25 12.93
N THR A 49 0.00 8.74 12.12
CA THR A 49 1.08 9.54 11.50
C THR A 49 0.89 9.76 10.01
N LYS A 50 -0.06 9.04 9.39
CA LYS A 50 -0.28 8.95 7.94
C LYS A 50 0.95 8.50 7.16
N ALA A 51 1.92 7.89 7.86
CA ALA A 51 3.10 7.34 7.23
C ALA A 51 2.73 6.05 6.50
N VAL A 52 3.17 5.95 5.25
CA VAL A 52 2.96 4.76 4.42
C VAL A 52 4.20 3.92 4.29
N HIS A 53 3.99 2.62 4.11
CA HIS A 53 5.03 1.67 3.78
C HIS A 53 4.44 0.50 3.00
N PHE A 54 5.32 -0.18 2.29
CA PHE A 54 5.04 -1.44 1.64
C PHE A 54 5.78 -2.54 2.37
N ASN A 55 5.17 -3.72 2.41
CA ASN A 55 5.85 -4.94 2.82
C ASN A 55 5.66 -5.96 1.71
N ILE A 56 6.76 -6.26 1.01
CA ILE A 56 6.74 -7.07 -0.22
C ILE A 56 6.42 -8.55 0.06
N SER A 57 6.46 -8.98 1.33
CA SER A 57 6.05 -10.32 1.77
C SER A 57 4.54 -10.52 1.65
N PHE A 58 3.76 -9.44 1.58
CA PHE A 58 2.32 -9.47 1.38
C PHE A 58 2.00 -9.15 -0.08
N ALA A 59 2.23 -10.13 -0.95
CA ALA A 59 1.77 -10.09 -2.33
C ALA A 59 0.35 -10.68 -2.43
N LYS A 60 -0.53 -10.03 -3.20
CA LYS A 60 -1.88 -10.55 -3.49
C LYS A 60 -1.77 -11.89 -4.24
N GLY A 61 -2.22 -13.00 -3.62
CA GLY A 61 -2.22 -14.34 -4.24
C GLY A 61 -1.80 -15.48 -3.31
N ASN A 62 -1.20 -15.15 -2.16
CA ASN A 62 -0.85 -16.14 -1.14
C ASN A 62 -1.89 -16.13 0.00
N SER A 63 -2.65 -17.21 0.14
CA SER A 63 -3.69 -17.35 1.18
C SER A 63 -3.14 -17.34 2.61
N ASP A 64 -1.88 -17.75 2.80
CA ASP A 64 -1.22 -17.67 4.11
C ASP A 64 -0.83 -16.22 4.41
N ALA A 65 -0.40 -15.47 3.39
CA ALA A 65 -0.07 -14.05 3.51
C ALA A 65 -1.28 -13.20 3.94
N ALA A 66 -2.51 -13.56 3.53
CA ALA A 66 -3.71 -12.84 3.97
C ALA A 66 -3.96 -12.94 5.48
N ARG A 67 -3.77 -14.13 6.07
CA ARG A 67 -3.91 -14.31 7.53
C ARG A 67 -2.80 -13.62 8.30
N GLU A 68 -1.58 -13.65 7.77
CA GLU A 68 -0.44 -12.95 8.37
C GLU A 68 -0.59 -11.43 8.24
N MET A 69 -1.23 -10.93 7.19
CA MET A 69 -1.46 -9.51 6.97
C MET A 69 -2.37 -8.89 8.03
N ASP A 70 -3.45 -9.56 8.41
CA ASP A 70 -4.34 -9.09 9.48
C ASP A 70 -3.58 -8.98 10.81
N ALA A 71 -2.84 -10.03 11.18
CA ALA A 71 -2.01 -10.03 12.38
C ALA A 71 -0.91 -8.96 12.33
N TYR A 72 -0.29 -8.75 11.17
CA TYR A 72 0.70 -7.71 10.96
C TYR A 72 0.11 -6.30 11.14
N CYS A 73 -1.10 -6.07 10.61
CA CYS A 73 -1.80 -4.80 10.76
C CYS A 73 -2.16 -4.52 12.22
N GLU A 74 -2.70 -5.51 12.94
CA GLU A 74 -3.03 -5.37 14.36
C GLU A 74 -1.79 -5.08 15.22
N GLN A 75 -0.71 -5.85 15.03
CA GLN A 75 0.54 -5.69 15.79
C GLN A 75 1.19 -4.33 15.57
N ASN A 76 1.19 -3.83 14.34
CA ASN A 76 1.87 -2.59 13.96
C ASN A 76 0.95 -1.36 13.94
N ARG A 77 -0.35 -1.54 14.26
CA ARG A 77 -1.41 -0.52 14.17
C ARG A 77 -1.46 0.13 12.79
N LEU A 78 -1.59 -0.70 11.77
CA LEU A 78 -1.63 -0.32 10.37
C LEU A 78 -3.02 -0.55 9.78
N GLU A 79 -3.30 0.15 8.70
CA GLU A 79 -4.44 -0.12 7.83
C GLU A 79 -3.98 -0.33 6.40
N VAL A 80 -4.61 -1.28 5.72
CA VAL A 80 -4.46 -1.44 4.28
C VAL A 80 -5.32 -0.38 3.60
N ILE A 81 -4.66 0.49 2.83
CA ILE A 81 -5.33 1.62 2.15
C ILE A 81 -5.25 1.53 0.62
N GLY A 82 -4.55 0.53 0.09
CA GLY A 82 -4.54 0.32 -1.35
C GLY A 82 -3.71 -0.87 -1.78
N TYR A 83 -3.91 -1.28 -3.03
CA TYR A 83 -3.14 -2.28 -3.74
C TYR A 83 -2.62 -1.69 -5.04
N PHE A 84 -1.34 -1.92 -5.32
CA PHE A 84 -0.66 -1.38 -6.50
C PHE A 84 0.30 -2.40 -7.10
N SER A 85 0.32 -2.50 -8.43
CA SER A 85 1.41 -3.16 -9.15
C SER A 85 2.68 -2.30 -9.17
N GLN A 86 3.84 -2.90 -9.45
CA GLN A 86 5.08 -2.14 -9.65
C GLN A 86 4.96 -1.12 -10.79
N PHE A 87 4.30 -1.52 -11.89
CA PHE A 87 4.07 -0.64 -13.04
C PHE A 87 3.27 0.60 -12.64
N GLU A 88 2.17 0.40 -11.91
CA GLU A 88 1.34 1.51 -11.41
C GLU A 88 2.14 2.47 -10.52
N ILE A 89 2.95 1.97 -9.57
CA ILE A 89 3.74 2.84 -8.68
C ILE A 89 4.80 3.64 -9.47
N SER A 90 5.30 3.09 -10.56
CA SER A 90 6.35 3.68 -11.39
C SER A 90 5.80 4.75 -12.33
N GLU A 91 4.64 4.50 -12.93
CA GLU A 91 4.07 5.36 -13.97
C GLU A 91 3.07 6.39 -13.43
N MET A 92 2.27 6.05 -12.43
CA MET A 92 1.22 6.95 -11.91
C MET A 92 1.84 8.13 -11.16
N ASP A 93 1.32 9.34 -11.41
CA ASP A 93 1.68 10.51 -10.62
C ASP A 93 0.96 10.54 -9.26
N ASP A 94 1.29 11.52 -8.41
CA ASP A 94 0.71 11.61 -7.07
C ASP A 94 -0.82 11.82 -7.09
N VAL A 95 -1.38 12.38 -8.17
CA VAL A 95 -2.82 12.60 -8.32
C VAL A 95 -3.49 11.27 -8.65
N ASP A 96 -2.99 10.57 -9.65
CA ASP A 96 -3.49 9.26 -10.05
C ASP A 96 -3.42 8.25 -8.87
N VAL A 97 -2.32 8.28 -8.11
CA VAL A 97 -2.17 7.46 -6.91
C VAL A 97 -3.23 7.79 -5.86
N ALA A 98 -3.50 9.08 -5.64
CA ALA A 98 -4.53 9.51 -4.68
C ALA A 98 -5.93 9.06 -5.11
N ASP A 99 -6.27 9.23 -6.38
CA ASP A 99 -7.58 8.86 -6.93
C ASP A 99 -7.79 7.35 -6.82
N LYS A 100 -6.77 6.53 -7.12
CA LYS A 100 -6.83 5.08 -6.93
C LYS A 100 -7.00 4.65 -5.47
N ILE A 101 -6.38 5.36 -4.50
CA ILE A 101 -6.61 5.09 -3.07
C ILE A 101 -8.05 5.44 -2.69
N ILE A 102 -8.57 6.57 -3.18
CA ILE A 102 -9.96 6.98 -2.94
C ILE A 102 -10.93 5.93 -3.47
N ASP A 103 -10.75 5.48 -4.72
CA ASP A 103 -11.60 4.46 -5.37
C ASP A 103 -11.59 3.11 -4.64
N GLN A 104 -10.50 2.77 -3.94
CA GLN A 104 -10.41 1.52 -3.18
C GLN A 104 -11.03 1.62 -1.78
N LEU A 105 -11.13 2.83 -1.22
CA LEU A 105 -11.66 3.06 0.13
C LEU A 105 -13.16 3.41 0.14
N TYR A 106 -13.68 4.02 -0.93
CA TYR A 106 -15.05 4.54 -1.04
C TYR A 106 -15.93 3.73 -2.00
#